data_AF-A0A6P2Y4B4-F1
#
_entry.id   AF-A0A6P2Y4B4-F1
#
_cell.length_a   1.000
_cell.length_b   1.000
_cell.length_c   1.000
_cell.angle_alpha   90.00
_cell.angle_beta   90.00
_cell.angle_gamma   90.00
#
_symmetry.space_group_name_H-M   'P 1'
#
loop_
_entity.id
_entity.type
_entity.pdbx_description
1 polymer ?
#
loop_
_entity_poly.entity_id
_entity_poly.type
_entity_poly.pdbx_seq_one_letter_code
_entity_poly.pdbx_strand_id
1 'polypeptide(L)'
;MTHRVSLLRVAAAFCVAGAAWSAAPAHAGVFDDNEARRAVLDLRSKTDNLASQLSAAQRTILDQSGRLDQLNQQVATLRGENEDLTNRLTTLERQQKEYYQDLDTRLKKFEPQQATIDGVEGTVQPGETDALSAAQQQFRNGNFKAAAASFRAFIAKYPQSPYQPTAQYWYGNAQYALRDYRGSTATWQGIVSKFPQHPRAADALVAIGTNQLEQGQKAAAKKTFEQVVSQYAGSNAAQTAQGKLETIK
;
A
#
# COMPACT_ATOMS: atom_id res chain seq x y z
N MET A 1 -50.69 51.16 -79.09
CA MET A 1 -51.88 51.29 -79.96
C MET A 1 -52.87 50.23 -79.49
N THR A 2 -53.83 50.53 -78.60
CA THR A 2 -55.18 51.10 -78.89
C THR A 2 -55.96 50.20 -79.87
N HIS A 3 -57.19 49.69 -79.70
CA HIS A 3 -58.43 49.97 -78.95
C HIS A 3 -59.18 48.62 -78.73
N ARG A 4 -59.88 48.28 -77.64
CA ARG A 4 -61.22 48.66 -77.11
C ARG A 4 -62.46 48.43 -78.02
N VAL A 5 -63.40 47.61 -77.48
CA VAL A 5 -64.91 47.69 -77.53
C VAL A 5 -65.53 46.99 -78.79
N SER A 6 -66.66 46.23 -78.82
CA SER A 6 -67.84 46.04 -77.96
C SER A 6 -68.76 44.88 -78.45
N LEU A 7 -69.50 44.27 -77.52
CA LEU A 7 -70.94 43.89 -77.54
C LEU A 7 -71.46 43.02 -78.72
N LEU A 8 -71.93 41.79 -78.48
CA LEU A 8 -73.24 41.51 -77.86
C LEU A 8 -74.40 42.21 -78.61
N ARG A 9 -74.56 41.82 -79.88
CA ARG A 9 -75.75 41.88 -80.75
C ARG A 9 -75.50 40.75 -81.76
N VAL A 10 -76.27 39.68 -81.93
CA VAL A 10 -77.72 39.56 -81.99
C VAL A 10 -78.01 38.09 -81.68
N ALA A 11 -78.77 37.85 -80.62
CA ALA A 11 -79.44 36.60 -80.37
C ALA A 11 -80.65 36.47 -81.31
N ALA A 12 -81.00 35.22 -81.65
CA ALA A 12 -82.35 34.73 -81.85
C ALA A 12 -83.21 35.35 -82.98
N ALA A 13 -83.40 34.60 -84.08
CA ALA A 13 -84.71 34.28 -84.66
C ALA A 13 -84.58 33.31 -85.86
N PHE A 14 -85.56 32.42 -86.00
CA PHE A 14 -85.72 31.27 -86.91
C PHE A 14 -85.17 29.95 -86.33
N CYS A 15 -85.89 29.18 -85.50
CA CYS A 15 -87.31 28.79 -85.51
C CYS A 15 -87.78 28.05 -86.78
N VAL A 16 -87.92 26.73 -86.61
CA VAL A 16 -88.87 25.79 -87.25
C VAL A 16 -88.57 25.34 -88.70
N ALA A 17 -87.97 24.15 -88.83
CA ALA A 17 -88.43 23.07 -89.72
C ALA A 17 -87.49 21.84 -89.63
N GLY A 18 -88.04 20.67 -89.28
CA GLY A 18 -87.34 19.39 -89.21
C GLY A 18 -87.51 18.71 -87.85
N ALA A 19 -88.73 18.46 -87.39
CA ALA A 19 -89.45 17.21 -87.69
C ALA A 19 -88.67 15.95 -87.22
N ALA A 20 -89.04 15.49 -86.02
CA ALA A 20 -89.31 14.11 -85.62
C ALA A 20 -88.34 12.96 -85.99
N TRP A 21 -88.13 12.13 -84.96
CA TRP A 21 -87.61 10.75 -84.97
C TRP A 21 -86.10 10.54 -85.00
N SER A 22 -85.53 10.46 -83.80
CA SER A 22 -85.24 9.14 -83.21
C SER A 22 -84.95 9.30 -81.71
N ALA A 23 -85.89 8.89 -80.87
CA ALA A 23 -85.57 8.57 -79.47
C ALA A 23 -84.71 7.30 -79.48
N ALA A 24 -83.39 7.46 -79.54
CA ALA A 24 -82.49 6.40 -79.13
C ALA A 24 -82.59 6.31 -77.60
N PRO A 25 -82.72 5.10 -77.02
CA PRO A 25 -82.67 4.97 -75.57
C PRO A 25 -81.34 5.57 -75.10
N ALA A 26 -81.41 6.44 -74.11
CA ALA A 26 -80.25 6.83 -73.34
C ALA A 26 -79.63 5.53 -72.79
N HIS A 27 -78.52 5.13 -73.37
CA HIS A 27 -77.73 4.00 -72.89
C HIS A 27 -77.14 4.45 -71.57
N ALA A 28 -77.79 4.10 -70.46
CA ALA A 28 -77.17 4.09 -69.16
C ALA A 28 -75.94 3.16 -69.27
N GLY A 29 -74.74 3.76 -69.24
CA GLY A 29 -73.50 3.02 -69.29
C GLY A 29 -73.35 2.11 -68.08
N VAL A 30 -73.73 0.83 -68.23
CA VAL A 30 -73.49 -0.27 -67.29
C VAL A 30 -72.00 -0.71 -67.28
N PHE A 31 -71.12 0.02 -67.98
CA PHE A 31 -69.73 -0.37 -68.23
C PHE A 31 -68.69 0.24 -67.27
N ASP A 32 -69.02 1.26 -66.48
CA ASP A 32 -68.11 1.88 -65.48
C ASP A 32 -68.04 1.06 -64.16
N ASP A 33 -69.12 0.32 -63.85
CA ASP A 33 -69.27 -0.43 -62.59
C ASP A 33 -68.33 -1.65 -62.50
N ASN A 34 -67.99 -2.28 -63.63
CA ASN A 34 -67.11 -3.45 -63.65
C ASN A 34 -65.63 -3.10 -63.43
N GLU A 35 -65.18 -1.95 -63.94
CA GLU A 35 -63.81 -1.46 -63.73
C GLU A 35 -63.65 -0.91 -62.30
N ALA A 36 -64.65 -0.15 -61.83
CA ALA A 36 -64.72 0.28 -60.43
C ALA A 36 -64.70 -0.91 -59.45
N ARG A 37 -65.47 -1.98 -59.72
CA ARG A 37 -65.46 -3.21 -58.90
C ARG A 37 -64.09 -3.88 -58.87
N ARG A 38 -63.36 -3.92 -59.99
CA ARG A 38 -61.99 -4.46 -60.04
C ARG A 38 -61.01 -3.61 -59.24
N ALA A 39 -61.08 -2.29 -59.36
CA ALA A 39 -60.23 -1.37 -58.61
C ALA A 39 -60.46 -1.49 -57.09
N VAL A 40 -61.72 -1.65 -56.66
CA VAL A 40 -62.08 -1.89 -55.26
C VAL A 40 -61.51 -3.21 -54.74
N LEU A 41 -61.55 -4.28 -55.54
CA LEU A 41 -60.98 -5.58 -55.15
C LEU A 41 -59.44 -5.54 -55.07
N ASP A 42 -58.76 -4.84 -55.98
CA ASP A 42 -57.31 -4.65 -55.94
C ASP A 42 -56.89 -3.80 -54.73
N LEU A 43 -57.61 -2.72 -54.44
CA LEU A 43 -57.41 -1.92 -53.23
C LEU A 43 -57.60 -2.77 -51.97
N ARG A 44 -58.61 -3.63 -51.93
CA ARG A 44 -58.84 -4.55 -50.81
C ARG A 44 -57.69 -5.54 -50.62
N SER A 45 -57.21 -6.14 -51.71
CA SER A 45 -56.02 -7.01 -51.69
C SER A 45 -54.79 -6.26 -51.18
N LYS A 46 -54.57 -5.02 -51.65
CA LYS A 46 -53.49 -4.16 -51.16
C LYS A 46 -53.65 -3.83 -49.67
N THR A 47 -54.86 -3.50 -49.20
CA THR A 47 -55.10 -3.23 -47.77
C THR A 47 -54.91 -4.47 -46.91
N ASP A 48 -55.31 -5.65 -47.38
CA ASP A 48 -55.10 -6.92 -46.65
C ASP A 48 -53.61 -7.28 -46.59
N ASN A 49 -52.88 -7.09 -47.68
CA ASN A 49 -51.42 -7.24 -47.71
C ASN A 49 -50.72 -6.24 -46.77
N LEU A 50 -51.11 -4.96 -46.80
CA LEU A 50 -50.58 -3.95 -45.87
C LEU A 50 -50.89 -4.29 -44.41
N ALA A 51 -52.10 -4.76 -44.10
CA ALA A 51 -52.47 -5.19 -42.76
C ALA A 51 -51.63 -6.39 -42.30
N SER A 52 -51.38 -7.35 -43.18
CA SER A 52 -50.51 -8.50 -42.88
C SER A 52 -49.06 -8.07 -42.64
N GLN A 53 -48.52 -7.15 -43.45
CA GLN A 53 -47.17 -6.59 -43.29
C GLN A 53 -47.05 -5.79 -41.99
N LEU A 54 -48.06 -4.99 -41.62
CA LEU A 54 -48.08 -4.25 -40.37
C LEU A 54 -48.09 -5.19 -39.15
N SER A 55 -48.87 -6.28 -39.21
CA SER A 55 -48.91 -7.29 -38.15
C SER A 55 -47.58 -8.06 -38.03
N ALA A 56 -46.89 -8.30 -39.14
CA ALA A 56 -45.57 -8.92 -39.15
C ALA A 56 -44.50 -7.96 -38.60
N ALA A 57 -44.54 -6.69 -39.00
CA ALA A 57 -43.67 -5.64 -38.48
C ALA A 57 -43.85 -5.44 -36.96
N GLN A 58 -45.09 -5.43 -36.47
CA GLN A 58 -45.38 -5.37 -35.02
C GLN A 58 -44.77 -6.55 -34.26
N ARG A 59 -44.89 -7.78 -34.77
CA ARG A 59 -44.26 -8.96 -34.15
C ARG A 59 -42.73 -8.85 -34.12
N THR A 60 -42.13 -8.38 -35.20
CA THR A 60 -40.68 -8.14 -35.26
C THR A 60 -40.22 -7.07 -34.27
N ILE A 61 -40.97 -5.97 -34.12
CA ILE A 61 -40.65 -4.92 -33.15
C ILE A 61 -40.69 -5.46 -31.71
N LEU A 62 -41.68 -6.30 -31.39
CA LEU A 62 -41.78 -6.94 -30.08
C LEU A 62 -40.62 -7.90 -29.81
N ASP A 63 -40.24 -8.73 -30.80
CA ASP A 63 -39.05 -9.61 -30.70
C ASP A 63 -37.76 -8.80 -30.50
N GLN A 64 -37.58 -7.72 -31.27
CA GLN A 64 -36.44 -6.81 -31.13
C GLN A 64 -36.41 -6.12 -29.77
N SER A 65 -37.57 -5.70 -29.24
CA SER A 65 -37.69 -5.14 -27.89
C SER A 65 -37.23 -6.14 -26.84
N GLY A 66 -37.66 -7.40 -26.95
CA GLY A 66 -37.24 -8.47 -26.03
C GLY A 66 -35.73 -8.74 -26.09
N ARG A 67 -35.13 -8.71 -27.30
CA ARG A 67 -33.67 -8.82 -27.44
C ARG A 67 -32.93 -7.63 -26.83
N LEU A 68 -33.44 -6.41 -26.99
CA LEU A 68 -32.87 -5.21 -26.37
C LEU A 68 -32.90 -5.31 -24.84
N ASP A 69 -34.00 -5.79 -24.27
CA ASP A 69 -34.11 -6.02 -22.83
C ASP A 69 -33.11 -7.08 -22.34
N GLN A 70 -32.96 -8.17 -23.08
CA GLN A 70 -31.97 -9.21 -22.77
C GLN A 70 -30.52 -8.67 -22.84
N LEU A 71 -30.19 -7.91 -23.89
CA LEU A 71 -28.87 -7.28 -24.00
C LEU A 71 -28.62 -6.29 -22.86
N ASN A 72 -29.62 -5.49 -22.49
CA ASN A 72 -29.50 -4.55 -21.38
C ASN A 72 -29.25 -5.27 -20.05
N GLN A 73 -29.91 -6.40 -19.80
CA GLN A 73 -29.65 -7.25 -18.64
C GLN A 73 -28.22 -7.80 -18.65
N GLN A 74 -27.75 -8.32 -19.79
CA GLN A 74 -26.38 -8.83 -19.92
C GLN A 74 -25.33 -7.73 -19.70
N VAL A 75 -25.55 -6.52 -20.25
CA VAL A 75 -24.66 -5.38 -20.02
C VAL A 75 -24.62 -4.99 -18.53
N ALA A 76 -25.76 -5.03 -17.83
CA ALA A 76 -25.79 -4.79 -16.40
C ALA A 76 -25.00 -5.85 -15.61
N THR A 77 -25.16 -7.14 -15.94
CA THR A 77 -24.37 -8.23 -15.34
C THR A 77 -22.87 -8.05 -15.58
N LEU A 78 -22.46 -7.82 -16.84
CA LEU A 78 -21.05 -7.63 -17.19
C LEU A 78 -20.44 -6.40 -16.51
N ARG A 79 -21.22 -5.33 -16.29
CA ARG A 79 -20.76 -4.17 -15.52
C ARG A 79 -20.51 -4.54 -14.06
N GLY A 80 -21.44 -5.28 -13.43
CA GLY A 80 -21.26 -5.78 -12.08
C GLY A 80 -20.05 -6.70 -11.94
N GLU A 81 -19.83 -7.61 -12.89
CA GLU A 81 -18.64 -8.47 -12.93
C GLU A 81 -17.34 -7.66 -13.09
N ASN A 82 -17.33 -6.63 -13.93
CA ASN A 82 -16.17 -5.74 -14.07
C ASN A 82 -15.88 -4.95 -12.79
N GLU A 83 -16.91 -4.49 -12.08
CA GLU A 83 -16.75 -3.84 -10.78
C GLU A 83 -16.15 -4.80 -9.74
N ASP A 84 -16.65 -6.05 -9.67
CA ASP A 84 -16.09 -7.08 -8.77
C ASP A 84 -14.63 -7.38 -9.12
N LEU A 85 -14.31 -7.57 -10.39
CA LEU A 85 -12.93 -7.80 -10.85
C LEU A 85 -12.02 -6.63 -10.50
N THR A 86 -12.48 -5.38 -10.69
CA THR A 86 -11.70 -4.17 -10.36
C THR A 86 -11.44 -4.09 -8.86
N ASN A 87 -12.44 -4.39 -8.03
CA ASN A 87 -12.30 -4.41 -6.58
C ASN A 87 -11.34 -5.51 -6.11
N ARG A 88 -11.41 -6.70 -6.72
CA ARG A 88 -10.47 -7.80 -6.44
C ARG A 88 -9.05 -7.45 -6.83
N LEU A 89 -8.85 -6.85 -8.01
CA LEU A 89 -7.53 -6.38 -8.45
C LEU A 89 -6.94 -5.36 -7.49
N THR A 90 -7.73 -4.34 -7.13
CA THR A 90 -7.31 -3.31 -6.16
C THR A 90 -6.95 -3.94 -4.81
N THR A 91 -7.73 -4.92 -4.35
CA THR A 91 -7.47 -5.63 -3.10
C THR A 91 -6.20 -6.47 -3.18
N LEU A 92 -5.98 -7.16 -4.29
CA LEU A 92 -4.78 -7.98 -4.52
C LEU A 92 -3.52 -7.12 -4.61
N GLU A 93 -3.57 -5.98 -5.31
CA GLU A 93 -2.47 -5.02 -5.38
C GLU A 93 -2.11 -4.47 -4.00
N ARG A 94 -3.12 -4.13 -3.19
CA ARG A 94 -2.90 -3.70 -1.80
C ARG A 94 -2.25 -4.79 -0.96
N GLN A 95 -2.78 -6.01 -1.00
CA GLN A 95 -2.22 -7.15 -0.26
C GLN A 95 -0.79 -7.46 -0.70
N GLN A 96 -0.51 -7.40 -2.00
CA GLN A 96 0.82 -7.60 -2.55
C GLN A 96 1.80 -6.53 -2.02
N LYS A 97 1.41 -5.26 -2.05
CA LYS A 97 2.22 -4.16 -1.53
C LYS A 97 2.51 -4.32 -0.04
N GLU A 98 1.49 -4.67 0.76
CA GLU A 98 1.64 -4.94 2.19
C GLU A 98 2.61 -6.10 2.44
N TYR A 99 2.50 -7.19 1.67
CA TYR A 99 3.41 -8.33 1.77
C TYR A 99 4.87 -7.98 1.44
N TYR A 100 5.10 -7.23 0.36
CA TYR A 100 6.45 -6.79 0.00
C TYR A 100 7.07 -5.86 1.05
N GLN A 101 6.27 -4.96 1.62
CA GLN A 101 6.72 -4.06 2.69
C GLN A 101 7.04 -4.81 3.99
N ASP A 102 6.21 -5.80 4.37
CA ASP A 102 6.50 -6.68 5.50
C ASP A 102 7.79 -7.48 5.26
N LEU A 103 7.94 -8.06 4.07
CA LEU A 103 9.13 -8.83 3.71
C LEU A 103 10.40 -7.98 3.76
N ASP A 104 10.39 -6.77 3.18
CA ASP A 104 11.50 -5.83 3.22
C ASP A 104 11.86 -5.45 4.67
N THR A 105 10.85 -5.13 5.48
CA THR A 105 11.04 -4.79 6.89
C THR A 105 11.66 -5.93 7.67
N ARG A 106 11.22 -7.17 7.41
CA ARG A 106 11.75 -8.37 8.06
C ARG A 106 13.15 -8.69 7.55
N LEU A 107 13.41 -8.56 6.25
CA LEU A 107 14.72 -8.83 5.66
C LEU A 107 15.77 -7.85 6.18
N LYS A 108 15.43 -6.57 6.32
CA LYS A 108 16.30 -5.54 6.92
C LYS A 108 16.77 -5.87 8.34
N LYS A 109 15.97 -6.62 9.12
CA LYS A 109 16.39 -7.09 10.47
C LYS A 109 17.46 -8.18 10.42
N PHE A 110 17.59 -8.85 9.28
CA PHE A 110 18.59 -9.88 9.03
C PHE A 110 19.79 -9.37 8.22
N GLU A 111 19.79 -8.09 7.84
CA GLU A 111 20.94 -7.45 7.22
C GLU A 111 21.84 -6.82 8.30
N PRO A 112 23.17 -6.96 8.20
CA PRO A 112 24.09 -6.22 9.05
C PRO A 112 23.93 -4.71 8.82
N GLN A 113 23.72 -3.95 9.89
CA GLN A 113 23.52 -2.50 9.82
C GLN A 113 24.70 -1.77 10.41
N GLN A 114 25.22 -0.75 9.72
CA GLN A 114 26.16 0.17 10.34
C GLN A 114 25.42 1.08 11.32
N ALA A 115 25.92 1.16 12.54
CA ALA A 115 25.36 2.02 13.57
C ALA A 115 26.47 2.62 14.43
N THR A 116 26.21 3.82 14.92
CA THR A 116 27.06 4.51 15.89
C THR A 116 26.36 4.47 17.25
N ILE A 117 26.90 3.71 18.19
CA ILE A 117 26.36 3.61 19.56
C ILE A 117 27.41 4.16 20.52
N ASP A 118 27.02 5.16 21.32
CA ASP A 118 27.87 5.79 22.34
C ASP A 118 29.25 6.24 21.81
N GLY A 119 29.29 6.70 20.54
CA GLY A 119 30.51 7.15 19.87
C GLY A 119 31.38 6.04 19.28
N VAL A 120 30.93 4.78 19.31
CA VAL A 120 31.58 3.66 18.62
C VAL A 120 30.81 3.33 17.36
N GLU A 121 31.48 3.46 16.22
CA GLU A 121 30.99 3.01 14.92
C GLU A 121 31.26 1.52 14.76
N GLY A 122 30.26 0.78 14.29
CA GLY A 122 30.39 -0.66 14.10
C GLY A 122 29.27 -1.23 13.26
N THR A 123 29.41 -2.52 12.96
CA THR A 123 28.37 -3.27 12.24
C THR A 123 27.58 -4.09 13.25
N VAL A 124 26.30 -3.77 13.40
CA VAL A 124 25.35 -4.51 14.22
C VAL A 124 24.82 -5.68 13.40
N GLN A 125 25.10 -6.89 13.86
CA GLN A 125 24.65 -8.11 13.22
C GLN A 125 23.24 -8.53 13.69
N PRO A 126 22.51 -9.33 12.91
CA PRO A 126 21.21 -9.85 13.34
C PRO A 126 21.29 -10.65 14.64
N GLY A 127 20.32 -10.41 15.53
CA GLY A 127 20.22 -11.07 16.83
C GLY A 127 21.29 -10.64 17.86
N GLU A 128 22.16 -9.70 17.51
CA GLU A 128 23.15 -9.13 18.43
C GLU A 128 22.46 -8.42 19.62
N THR A 129 21.46 -7.58 19.34
CA THR A 129 20.66 -6.89 20.36
C THR A 129 19.95 -7.88 21.29
N ASP A 130 19.45 -8.98 20.75
CA ASP A 130 18.75 -10.02 21.51
C ASP A 130 19.74 -10.79 22.40
N ALA A 131 20.92 -11.13 21.86
CA ALA A 131 21.98 -11.77 22.64
C ALA A 131 22.48 -10.88 23.79
N LEU A 132 22.65 -9.57 23.54
CA LEU A 132 23.07 -8.62 24.56
C LEU A 132 22.00 -8.43 25.64
N SER A 133 20.74 -8.25 25.24
CA SER A 133 19.63 -8.06 26.19
C SER A 133 19.38 -9.30 27.03
N ALA A 134 19.48 -10.50 26.47
CA ALA A 134 19.41 -11.77 27.22
C ALA A 134 20.53 -11.88 28.27
N ALA A 135 21.77 -11.52 27.91
CA ALA A 135 22.90 -11.51 28.85
C ALA A 135 22.68 -10.50 29.99
N GLN A 136 22.17 -9.30 29.67
CA GLN A 136 21.81 -8.29 30.66
C GLN A 136 20.68 -8.75 31.57
N GLN A 137 19.66 -9.43 31.06
CA GLN A 137 18.58 -9.99 31.86
C GLN A 137 19.10 -11.04 32.84
N GLN A 138 19.99 -11.93 32.39
CA GLN A 138 20.65 -12.89 33.28
C GLN A 138 21.41 -12.19 34.41
N PHE A 139 22.13 -11.10 34.09
CA PHE A 139 22.84 -10.31 35.09
C PHE A 139 21.88 -9.68 36.10
N ARG A 140 20.80 -9.05 35.62
CA ARG A 140 19.77 -8.42 36.46
C ARG A 140 19.06 -9.41 37.39
N ASN A 141 18.91 -10.66 36.94
CA ASN A 141 18.34 -11.75 37.73
C ASN A 141 19.33 -12.34 38.76
N GLY A 142 20.55 -11.81 38.86
CA GLY A 142 21.59 -12.32 39.76
C GLY A 142 22.29 -13.59 39.26
N ASN A 143 21.97 -14.05 38.04
CA ASN A 143 22.57 -15.24 37.44
C ASN A 143 23.94 -14.89 36.83
N PHE A 144 24.88 -14.42 37.65
CA PHE A 144 26.16 -13.84 37.21
C PHE A 144 27.03 -14.82 36.42
N LYS A 145 27.01 -16.12 36.76
CA LYS A 145 27.75 -17.16 36.02
C LYS A 145 27.24 -17.32 34.59
N ALA A 146 25.91 -17.36 34.42
CA ALA A 146 25.28 -17.44 33.11
C ALA A 146 25.52 -16.15 32.31
N ALA A 147 25.34 -15.00 32.96
CA ALA A 147 25.57 -13.69 32.35
C ALA A 147 27.02 -13.54 31.86
N ALA A 148 28.01 -13.93 32.67
CA ALA A 148 29.42 -13.91 32.30
C ALA A 148 29.70 -14.77 31.07
N ALA A 149 29.13 -15.97 31.00
CA ALA A 149 29.25 -16.84 29.83
C ALA A 149 28.63 -16.20 28.58
N SER A 150 27.43 -15.63 28.70
CA SER A 150 26.71 -14.98 27.60
C SER A 150 27.43 -13.73 27.09
N PHE A 151 27.91 -12.85 27.97
CA PHE A 151 28.69 -11.69 27.56
C PHE A 151 30.02 -12.08 26.91
N ARG A 152 30.72 -13.08 27.45
CA ARG A 152 31.95 -13.59 26.83
C ARG A 152 31.68 -14.12 25.42
N ALA A 153 30.59 -14.87 25.23
CA ALA A 153 30.18 -15.37 23.93
C ALA A 153 29.83 -14.22 22.98
N PHE A 154 29.09 -13.20 23.45
CA PHE A 154 28.78 -12.00 22.67
C PHE A 154 30.06 -11.29 22.18
N ILE A 155 31.00 -11.02 23.10
CA ILE A 155 32.25 -10.32 22.79
C ILE A 155 33.06 -11.07 21.73
N ALA A 156 33.10 -12.41 21.80
CA ALA A 156 33.80 -13.24 20.84
C ALA A 156 33.08 -13.34 19.49
N LYS A 157 31.74 -13.42 19.50
CA LYS A 157 30.91 -13.60 18.30
C LYS A 157 30.77 -12.31 17.48
N TYR A 158 30.75 -11.15 18.14
CA TYR A 158 30.48 -9.85 17.50
C TYR A 158 31.64 -8.86 17.68
N PRO A 159 32.86 -9.15 17.19
CA PRO A 159 34.06 -8.33 17.45
C PRO A 159 33.99 -6.90 16.91
N GLN A 160 33.16 -6.65 15.87
CA GLN A 160 32.95 -5.33 15.26
C GLN A 160 31.65 -4.65 15.72
N SER A 161 31.00 -5.21 16.75
CA SER A 161 29.80 -4.62 17.33
C SER A 161 30.12 -3.27 17.98
N PRO A 162 29.31 -2.23 17.75
CA PRO A 162 29.43 -0.99 18.49
C PRO A 162 29.08 -1.15 19.98
N TYR A 163 28.40 -2.24 20.37
CA TYR A 163 28.14 -2.58 21.78
C TYR A 163 29.32 -3.24 22.50
N GLN A 164 30.47 -3.44 21.85
CA GLN A 164 31.67 -4.05 22.45
C GLN A 164 32.06 -3.45 23.81
N PRO A 165 32.20 -2.11 23.98
CA PRO A 165 32.56 -1.55 25.27
C PRO A 165 31.51 -1.85 26.36
N THR A 166 30.23 -1.78 25.99
CA THR A 166 29.13 -2.06 26.90
C THR A 166 29.08 -3.54 27.31
N ALA A 167 29.26 -4.47 26.38
CA ALA A 167 29.31 -5.90 26.67
C ALA A 167 30.52 -6.25 27.54
N GLN A 168 31.70 -5.70 27.26
CA GLN A 168 32.89 -5.87 28.09
C GLN A 168 32.68 -5.28 29.49
N TYR A 169 32.02 -4.13 29.60
CA TYR A 169 31.75 -3.50 30.89
C TYR A 169 30.89 -4.41 31.77
N TRP A 170 29.79 -4.94 31.23
CA TRP A 170 28.92 -5.86 31.96
C TRP A 170 29.55 -7.23 32.20
N TYR A 171 30.39 -7.71 31.30
CA TYR A 171 31.19 -8.92 31.53
C TYR A 171 32.11 -8.76 32.74
N GLY A 172 32.83 -7.64 32.83
CA GLY A 172 33.68 -7.32 33.97
C GLY A 172 32.88 -7.19 35.28
N ASN A 173 31.67 -6.63 35.24
CA ASN A 173 30.77 -6.58 36.40
C ASN A 173 30.28 -7.98 36.82
N ALA A 174 29.99 -8.87 35.86
CA ALA A 174 29.62 -10.25 36.16
C ALA A 174 30.79 -11.02 36.80
N GLN A 175 32.01 -10.82 36.29
CA GLN A 175 33.23 -11.37 36.89
C GLN A 175 33.46 -10.84 38.31
N TYR A 176 33.25 -9.54 38.52
CA TYR A 176 33.33 -8.92 39.85
C TYR A 176 32.35 -9.56 40.85
N ALA A 177 31.09 -9.73 40.44
CA ALA A 177 30.07 -10.37 41.28
C ALA A 177 30.42 -11.83 41.64
N LEU A 178 31.19 -12.50 40.77
CA LEU A 178 31.74 -13.84 40.99
C LEU A 178 33.07 -13.83 41.77
N ARG A 179 33.52 -12.66 42.26
CA ARG A 179 34.81 -12.44 42.94
C ARG A 179 36.05 -12.76 42.08
N ASP A 180 35.90 -12.83 40.76
CA ASP A 180 37.02 -12.90 39.82
C ASP A 180 37.56 -11.49 39.57
N TYR A 181 38.18 -10.90 40.59
CA TYR A 181 38.69 -9.52 40.51
C TYR A 181 39.80 -9.38 39.45
N ARG A 182 40.64 -10.40 39.29
CA ARG A 182 41.73 -10.38 38.31
C ARG A 182 41.19 -10.43 36.87
N GLY A 183 40.27 -11.35 36.58
CA GLY A 183 39.64 -11.43 35.26
C GLY A 183 38.79 -10.20 34.95
N SER A 184 38.05 -9.68 35.95
CA SER A 184 37.28 -8.45 35.85
C SER A 184 38.17 -7.24 35.50
N THR A 185 39.30 -7.07 36.20
CA THR A 185 40.27 -6.01 35.91
C THR A 185 40.84 -6.13 34.50
N ALA A 186 41.20 -7.34 34.05
CA ALA A 186 41.71 -7.55 32.69
C ALA A 186 40.68 -7.18 31.62
N THR A 187 39.41 -7.55 31.81
CA THR A 187 38.31 -7.19 30.92
C THR A 187 38.15 -5.66 30.82
N TRP A 188 38.08 -4.97 31.96
CA TRP A 188 37.92 -3.53 31.99
C TRP A 188 39.13 -2.76 31.46
N GLN A 189 40.35 -3.28 31.65
CA GLN A 189 41.56 -2.70 31.04
C GLN A 189 41.50 -2.76 29.51
N GLY A 190 40.85 -3.79 28.95
CA GLY A 190 40.55 -3.87 27.52
C GLY A 190 39.70 -2.69 27.03
N ILE A 191 38.73 -2.22 27.83
CA ILE A 191 37.90 -1.07 27.49
C ILE A 191 38.72 0.21 27.52
N VAL A 192 39.46 0.44 28.61
CA VAL A 192 40.29 1.65 28.79
C VAL A 192 41.34 1.79 27.69
N SER A 193 41.91 0.67 27.24
CA SER A 193 42.93 0.68 26.18
C SER A 193 42.35 0.84 24.77
N LYS A 194 41.24 0.16 24.45
CA LYS A 194 40.68 0.15 23.08
C LYS A 194 39.67 1.26 22.84
N PHE A 195 38.97 1.71 23.87
CA PHE A 195 37.88 2.68 23.79
C PHE A 195 38.09 3.82 24.80
N PRO A 196 39.26 4.50 24.84
CA PRO A 196 39.59 5.44 25.90
C PRO A 196 38.63 6.63 26.00
N GLN A 197 37.96 7.01 24.90
CA GLN A 197 37.01 8.14 24.87
C GLN A 197 35.56 7.72 25.18
N HIS A 198 35.28 6.40 25.25
CA HIS A 198 33.93 5.91 25.49
C HIS A 198 33.52 6.16 26.96
N PRO A 199 32.25 6.52 27.25
CA PRO A 199 31.80 6.78 28.63
C PRO A 199 32.12 5.64 29.60
N ARG A 200 32.03 4.38 29.15
CA ARG A 200 32.36 3.19 29.95
C ARG A 200 33.84 3.04 30.29
N ALA A 201 34.76 3.71 29.61
CA ALA A 201 36.18 3.62 29.95
C ALA A 201 36.47 4.27 31.30
N ALA A 202 35.87 5.43 31.57
CA ALA A 202 35.99 6.10 32.87
C ALA A 202 35.38 5.23 33.99
N ASP A 203 34.17 4.71 33.78
CA ASP A 203 33.50 3.79 34.72
C ASP A 203 34.33 2.52 34.97
N ALA A 204 34.87 1.93 33.91
CA ALA A 204 35.71 0.74 33.97
C ALA A 204 36.98 0.98 34.80
N LEU A 205 37.60 2.16 34.66
CA LEU A 205 38.80 2.51 35.41
C LEU A 205 38.51 2.70 36.91
N VAL A 206 37.36 3.29 37.27
CA VAL A 206 36.87 3.32 38.66
C VAL A 206 36.66 1.91 39.20
N ALA A 207 36.08 1.03 38.39
CA ALA A 207 35.82 -0.35 38.78
C ALA A 207 37.13 -1.15 38.98
N ILE A 208 38.15 -0.91 38.15
CA ILE A 208 39.51 -1.46 38.35
C ILE A 208 40.11 -1.01 39.68
N GLY A 209 40.04 0.30 40.00
CA GLY A 209 40.52 0.82 41.28
C GLY A 209 39.78 0.18 42.47
N THR A 210 38.48 -0.07 42.31
CA THR A 210 37.66 -0.78 43.31
C THR A 210 38.13 -2.23 43.47
N ASN A 211 38.37 -2.98 42.39
CA ASN A 211 38.95 -4.33 42.46
C ASN A 211 40.30 -4.36 43.17
N GLN A 212 41.12 -3.32 43.00
CA GLN A 212 42.42 -3.21 43.67
C GLN A 212 42.22 -3.02 45.19
N LEU A 213 41.23 -2.22 45.61
CA LEU A 213 40.87 -2.08 47.03
C LEU A 213 40.36 -3.40 47.63
N GLU A 214 39.48 -4.11 46.94
CA GLU A 214 38.97 -5.42 47.37
C GLU A 214 40.10 -6.46 47.54
N GLN A 215 41.18 -6.32 46.75
CA GLN A 215 42.38 -7.15 46.84
C GLN A 215 43.43 -6.61 47.83
N GLY A 216 43.14 -5.53 48.58
CA GLY A 216 44.06 -4.92 49.54
C GLY A 216 45.19 -4.08 48.92
N GLN A 217 45.19 -3.87 47.60
CA GLN A 217 46.23 -3.16 46.85
C GLN A 217 46.02 -1.65 46.89
N LYS A 218 46.00 -1.06 48.09
CA LYS A 218 45.66 0.36 48.32
C LYS A 218 46.50 1.34 47.49
N ALA A 219 47.82 1.10 47.41
CA ALA A 219 48.71 1.97 46.64
C ALA A 219 48.39 1.97 45.14
N ALA A 220 48.07 0.80 44.58
CA ALA A 220 47.65 0.68 43.19
C ALA A 220 46.28 1.33 42.95
N ALA A 221 45.33 1.10 43.86
CA ALA A 221 44.00 1.72 43.80
C ALA A 221 44.07 3.25 43.80
N LYS A 222 44.89 3.84 44.69
CA LYS A 222 45.11 5.29 44.74
C LYS A 222 45.60 5.82 43.38
N LYS A 223 46.62 5.21 42.80
CA LYS A 223 47.15 5.60 41.49
C LYS A 223 46.09 5.48 40.39
N THR A 224 45.28 4.43 40.39
CA THR A 224 44.20 4.23 39.42
C THR A 224 43.11 5.30 39.55
N PHE A 225 42.68 5.64 40.77
CA PHE A 225 41.68 6.69 40.96
C PHE A 225 42.23 8.08 40.61
N GLU A 226 43.48 8.38 40.92
CA GLU A 226 44.16 9.61 40.45
C GLU A 226 44.20 9.69 38.91
N GLN A 227 44.39 8.54 38.24
CA GLN A 227 44.30 8.47 36.79
C GLN A 227 42.88 8.80 36.29
N VAL A 228 41.81 8.31 36.94
CA VAL A 228 40.44 8.65 36.57
C VAL A 228 40.22 10.17 36.66
N VAL A 229 40.62 10.79 37.77
CA VAL A 229 40.43 12.22 38.01
C VAL A 229 41.18 13.08 36.99
N SER A 230 42.39 12.66 36.61
CA SER A 230 43.20 13.39 35.63
C SER A 230 42.74 13.19 34.18
N GLN A 231 42.44 11.96 33.77
CA GLN A 231 42.10 11.64 32.37
C GLN A 231 40.63 11.92 32.03
N TYR A 232 39.73 11.82 33.00
CA TYR A 232 38.28 11.96 32.82
C TYR A 232 37.70 13.09 33.67
N ALA A 233 38.45 14.20 33.77
CA ALA A 233 38.05 15.37 34.56
C ALA A 233 36.63 15.85 34.20
N GLY A 234 35.84 16.18 35.22
CA GLY A 234 34.45 16.64 35.06
C GLY A 234 33.41 15.53 34.83
N SER A 235 33.82 14.26 34.70
CA SER A 235 32.88 13.13 34.63
C SER A 235 32.37 12.69 36.01
N ASN A 236 31.21 12.01 36.03
CA ASN A 236 30.70 11.37 37.26
C ASN A 236 31.68 10.31 37.81
N ALA A 237 32.43 9.64 36.92
CA ALA A 237 33.47 8.70 37.30
C ALA A 237 34.61 9.39 38.06
N ALA A 238 35.03 10.59 37.62
CA ALA A 238 36.04 11.38 38.34
C ALA A 238 35.55 11.80 39.74
N GLN A 239 34.30 12.24 39.88
CA GLN A 239 33.72 12.55 41.19
C GLN A 239 33.69 11.31 42.11
N THR A 240 33.30 10.16 41.56
CA THR A 240 33.31 8.88 42.29
C THR A 240 34.73 8.50 42.73
N ALA A 241 35.72 8.66 41.84
CA ALA A 241 37.12 8.39 42.13
C ALA A 241 37.69 9.32 43.22
N GLN A 242 37.33 10.60 43.22
CA GLN A 242 37.70 11.55 44.29
C GLN A 242 37.16 11.08 45.64
N GLY A 243 35.88 10.74 45.73
CA GLY A 243 35.31 10.21 46.97
C GLY A 243 35.98 8.92 47.43
N LYS A 244 36.38 8.02 46.50
CA LYS A 244 37.14 6.82 46.86
C LYS A 244 38.54 7.14 47.38
N LEU A 245 39.25 8.12 46.80
CA LEU A 245 40.58 8.53 47.24
C LEU A 245 40.59 8.99 48.70
N GLU A 246 39.56 9.73 49.13
CA GLU A 246 39.42 10.23 50.51
C GLU A 246 39.25 9.09 51.53
N THR A 247 38.71 7.94 51.10
CA THR A 247 38.53 6.77 51.97
C THR A 247 39.79 5.93 52.14
N ILE A 248 40.79 6.13 51.28
CA ILE A 248 42.06 5.38 51.32
C ILE A 248 42.98 6.06 52.33
N LYS A 249 43.02 5.52 53.55
CA LYS A 249 44.01 5.84 54.59
C LYS A 249 45.39 5.29 54.23
#